data_AF-A0A7S3MF23-F1
#
_entry.id   AF-A0A7S3MF23-F1
#
_cell.length_a   1.000
_cell.length_b   1.000
_cell.length_c   1.000
_cell.angle_alpha   90.00
_cell.angle_beta   90.00
_cell.angle_gamma   90.00
#
_symmetry.space_group_name_H-M   'P 1'
#
loop_
_entity.id
_entity.type
_entity.pdbx_description
1 polymer ?
#
loop_
_entity_poly.entity_id
_entity_poly.type
_entity_poly.pdbx_seq_one_letter_code
_entity_poly.pdbx_strand_id
1 'polypeptide(L)'
;SRLPTGVAILPAVPAMAESAQDECISRVIASSVAENAAIDMDRAGDVKGAIAKYEESERELAAAIAAAVPSHAEDHPKLVQHRKEVLSRIQHLKSLNGKPATIPVEDQIKAVQLGMA
;
A
#
# COMPACT_ATOMS: atom_id res chain seq x y z
N SER A 1 4.81 -65.89 -12.86
CA SER A 1 5.77 -64.79 -13.07
C SER A 1 5.07 -63.45 -12.97
N ARG A 2 5.74 -62.48 -12.34
CA ARG A 2 5.23 -61.19 -11.84
C ARG A 2 4.92 -60.21 -12.97
N LEU A 3 3.83 -59.45 -12.80
CA LEU A 3 3.63 -58.14 -13.43
C LEU A 3 4.41 -57.07 -12.63
N PRO A 4 4.81 -55.95 -13.27
CA PRO A 4 4.73 -54.68 -12.56
C PRO A 4 4.01 -53.62 -13.39
N THR A 5 2.89 -53.16 -12.82
CA THR A 5 2.15 -51.96 -13.17
C THR A 5 2.94 -50.76 -12.61
N GLY A 6 3.56 -49.96 -13.49
CA GLY A 6 4.23 -48.72 -13.11
C GLY A 6 3.23 -47.56 -13.09
N VAL A 7 2.72 -47.20 -11.92
CA VAL A 7 1.89 -46.01 -11.72
C VAL A 7 2.80 -44.79 -11.55
N ALA A 8 2.67 -43.80 -12.43
CA ALA A 8 3.34 -42.52 -12.34
C ALA A 8 2.78 -41.72 -11.15
N ILE A 9 3.62 -41.44 -10.16
CA ILE A 9 3.30 -40.52 -9.07
C ILE A 9 3.77 -39.12 -9.52
N LEU A 10 2.81 -38.28 -9.88
CA LEU A 10 3.06 -36.84 -10.05
C LEU A 10 3.32 -36.22 -8.66
N PRO A 11 4.27 -35.27 -8.53
CA PRO A 11 4.44 -34.55 -7.28
C PRO A 11 3.23 -33.63 -7.06
N ALA A 12 2.60 -33.78 -5.89
CA ALA A 12 1.65 -32.81 -5.38
C ALA A 12 2.38 -31.47 -5.18
N VAL A 13 1.97 -30.46 -5.94
CA VAL A 13 2.36 -29.07 -5.69
C VAL A 13 1.82 -28.67 -4.32
N PRO A 14 2.63 -28.13 -3.40
CA PRO A 14 2.14 -27.76 -2.09
C PRO A 14 1.21 -26.55 -2.20
N ALA A 15 -0.07 -26.78 -1.97
CA ALA A 15 -1.04 -25.76 -1.58
C ALA A 15 -0.66 -25.23 -0.19
N MET A 16 0.31 -24.33 -0.13
CA MET A 16 0.72 -23.63 1.09
C MET A 16 0.70 -22.11 0.89
N ALA A 17 -0.35 -21.60 0.26
CA ALA A 17 -0.49 -20.16 -0.05
C ALA A 17 -1.87 -19.59 0.31
N GLU A 18 -2.56 -20.15 1.32
CA GLU A 18 -3.90 -19.68 1.71
C GLU A 18 -4.02 -19.17 3.15
N SER A 19 -2.94 -19.06 3.93
CA SER A 19 -3.07 -18.69 5.36
C SER A 19 -2.10 -17.64 5.90
N ALA A 20 -1.35 -16.97 5.04
CA ALA A 20 -0.78 -15.66 5.37
C ALA A 20 -1.70 -14.64 4.70
N GLN A 21 -2.45 -13.86 5.47
CA GLN A 21 -3.24 -12.75 4.95
C GLN A 21 -2.39 -11.99 3.94
N ASP A 22 -2.95 -11.77 2.76
CA ASP A 22 -2.28 -11.13 1.63
C ASP A 22 -1.52 -9.89 2.12
N GLU A 23 -0.18 -10.01 2.19
CA GLU A 23 0.64 -9.00 2.84
C GLU A 23 0.46 -7.65 2.15
N CYS A 24 0.33 -7.64 0.82
CA CYS A 24 0.09 -6.43 0.07
C CYS A 24 -1.23 -5.76 0.51
N ILE A 25 -2.32 -6.53 0.59
CA ILE A 25 -3.63 -6.02 1.06
C ILE A 25 -3.53 -5.50 2.50
N SER A 26 -2.90 -6.25 3.41
CA SER A 26 -2.75 -5.82 4.81
C SER A 26 -1.99 -4.49 4.92
N ARG A 27 -0.95 -4.30 4.10
CA ARG A 27 -0.16 -3.06 4.04
C ARG A 27 -0.95 -1.91 3.44
N VAL A 28 -1.74 -2.16 2.39
CA VAL A 28 -2.66 -1.16 1.81
C VAL A 28 -3.69 -0.68 2.83
N ILE A 29 -4.26 -1.60 3.62
CA ILE A 29 -5.21 -1.25 4.69
C ILE A 29 -4.53 -0.39 5.76
N ALA A 30 -3.33 -0.79 6.22
CA ALA A 30 -2.57 -0.03 7.21
C ALA A 30 -2.21 1.38 6.69
N SER A 31 -1.78 1.48 5.43
CA SER A 31 -1.56 2.76 4.75
C SER A 31 -2.82 3.62 4.72
N SER A 32 -3.97 3.05 4.35
CA SER A 32 -5.24 3.78 4.26
C SER A 32 -5.68 4.34 5.61
N VAL A 33 -5.49 3.57 6.70
CA VAL A 33 -5.79 4.05 8.06
C VAL A 33 -4.88 5.22 8.45
N ALA A 34 -3.58 5.12 8.17
CA ALA A 34 -2.62 6.18 8.45
C ALA A 34 -2.88 7.43 7.59
N GLU A 35 -3.20 7.27 6.30
CA GLU A 35 -3.52 8.37 5.39
C GLU A 35 -4.78 9.11 5.81
N ASN A 36 -5.86 8.40 6.15
CA ASN A 36 -7.09 9.06 6.62
C ASN A 36 -6.85 9.90 7.87
N ALA A 37 -6.08 9.38 8.83
CA ALA A 37 -5.68 10.16 10.01
C ALA A 37 -4.82 11.38 9.65
N ALA A 38 -3.92 11.23 8.67
CA ALA A 38 -3.09 12.33 8.18
C ALA A 38 -3.94 13.43 7.53
N ILE A 39 -4.92 13.05 6.70
CA ILE A 39 -5.87 13.96 6.05
C ILE A 39 -6.67 14.76 7.09
N ASP A 40 -7.18 14.10 8.13
CA ASP A 40 -7.93 14.78 9.18
C ASP A 40 -7.07 15.78 9.95
N MET A 41 -5.82 15.42 10.28
CA MET A 41 -4.86 16.32 10.91
C MET A 41 -4.47 17.49 10.00
N ASP A 42 -4.28 17.23 8.71
CA ASP A 42 -3.94 18.22 7.69
C ASP A 42 -5.06 19.27 7.58
N ARG A 43 -6.31 18.82 7.46
CA ARG A 43 -7.50 19.68 7.45
C ARG A 43 -7.67 20.47 8.76
N ALA A 44 -7.29 19.87 9.89
CA ALA A 44 -7.32 20.53 11.19
C ALA A 44 -6.16 21.53 11.40
N GLY A 45 -5.18 21.59 10.49
CA GLY A 45 -4.00 22.43 10.61
C GLY A 45 -2.91 21.86 11.54
N ASP A 46 -3.05 20.63 12.03
CA ASP A 46 -1.98 19.92 12.74
C ASP A 46 -0.95 19.36 11.75
N VAL A 47 -0.14 20.27 11.19
CA VAL A 47 0.86 19.94 10.16
C VAL A 47 1.87 18.90 10.65
N LYS A 48 2.26 18.97 11.93
CA LYS A 48 3.26 18.05 12.48
C LYS A 48 2.69 16.63 12.61
N GLY A 49 1.47 16.51 13.14
CA GLY A 49 0.74 15.24 13.20
C GLY A 49 0.50 14.66 11.81
N ALA A 50 0.03 15.50 10.88
CA ALA A 50 -0.23 15.11 9.49
C ALA A 50 1.02 14.55 8.81
N ILE A 51 2.17 15.25 8.89
CA ILE A 51 3.43 14.76 8.32
C ILE A 51 3.81 13.39 8.89
N ALA A 52 3.72 13.21 10.21
CA ALA A 52 4.07 11.94 10.84
C ALA A 52 3.18 10.78 10.35
N LYS A 53 1.88 11.05 10.14
CA LYS A 53 0.92 10.07 9.64
C LYS A 53 1.05 9.80 8.14
N TYR A 54 1.36 10.79 7.32
CA TYR A 54 1.70 10.55 5.92
C TYR A 54 2.99 9.74 5.77
N GLU A 55 4.01 9.98 6.60
CA GLU A 55 5.24 9.17 6.61
C GLU A 55 4.97 7.72 7.03
N GLU A 56 4.00 7.48 7.92
CA GLU A 56 3.52 6.13 8.25
C GLU A 56 2.82 5.47 7.05
N SER A 57 1.89 6.19 6.41
CA SER A 57 1.24 5.70 5.18
C SER A 57 2.25 5.38 4.07
N GLU A 58 3.25 6.25 3.87
CA GLU A 58 4.30 6.06 2.88
C GLU A 58 5.12 4.79 3.10
N ARG A 59 5.47 4.47 4.34
CA ARG A 59 6.19 3.23 4.70
C ARG A 59 5.36 2.00 4.38
N GLU A 60 4.07 2.02 4.72
CA GLU A 60 3.15 0.92 4.44
C GLU A 60 2.92 0.77 2.92
N LEU A 61 2.81 1.87 2.15
CA LEU A 61 2.76 1.82 0.68
C LEU A 61 4.04 1.24 0.09
N ALA A 62 5.22 1.61 0.62
CA ALA A 62 6.49 1.07 0.15
C ALA A 62 6.56 -0.46 0.37
N ALA A 63 6.08 -0.94 1.52
CA ALA A 63 5.97 -2.38 1.81
C ALA A 63 4.93 -3.07 0.93
N ALA A 64 3.76 -2.45 0.71
CA ALA A 64 2.74 -2.96 -0.20
C ALA A 64 3.28 -3.13 -1.62
N ILE A 65 3.97 -2.11 -2.15
CA ILE A 65 4.60 -2.15 -3.47
C ILE A 65 5.58 -3.33 -3.59
N ALA A 66 6.40 -3.56 -2.56
CA ALA A 66 7.35 -4.68 -2.54
C ALA A 66 6.65 -6.05 -2.51
N ALA A 67 5.50 -6.15 -1.84
CA ALA A 67 4.71 -7.37 -1.75
C ALA A 67 3.72 -7.56 -2.93
N ALA A 68 3.52 -6.54 -3.77
CA ALA A 68 2.49 -6.57 -4.81
C ALA A 68 2.79 -7.57 -5.93
N VAL A 69 4.07 -7.93 -6.19
CA VAL A 69 4.42 -8.83 -7.29
C VAL A 69 4.82 -10.20 -6.71
N PRO A 70 4.24 -11.32 -7.21
CA PRO A 70 3.45 -11.41 -8.44
C PRO A 70 1.93 -11.23 -8.29
N SER A 71 1.38 -11.29 -7.07
CA SER A 71 -0.07 -11.49 -6.85
C SER A 71 -0.98 -10.35 -7.32
N HIS A 72 -0.51 -9.11 -7.27
CA HIS A 72 -1.24 -7.86 -7.58
C HIS A 72 -0.48 -6.98 -8.57
N ALA A 73 0.15 -7.59 -9.58
CA ALA A 73 0.99 -6.88 -10.54
C ALA A 73 0.25 -5.75 -11.29
N GLU A 74 -1.07 -5.87 -11.48
CA GLU A 74 -1.90 -4.84 -12.13
C GLU A 74 -2.07 -3.57 -11.28
N ASP A 75 -2.00 -3.70 -9.95
CA ASP A 75 -2.17 -2.60 -9.00
C ASP A 75 -0.85 -1.96 -8.59
N HIS A 76 0.28 -2.65 -8.77
CA HIS A 76 1.63 -2.11 -8.53
C HIS A 76 1.84 -0.68 -9.09
N PRO A 77 1.56 -0.37 -10.39
CA PRO A 77 1.76 1.00 -10.89
C PRO A 77 0.86 2.04 -10.20
N LYS A 78 -0.35 1.65 -9.76
CA LYS A 78 -1.27 2.53 -9.04
C LYS A 78 -0.76 2.81 -7.64
N LEU A 79 -0.26 1.79 -6.93
CA LEU A 79 0.37 1.94 -5.62
C LEU A 79 1.61 2.85 -5.68
N VAL A 80 2.45 2.67 -6.70
CA VAL A 80 3.62 3.55 -6.94
C VAL A 80 3.20 4.99 -7.17
N GLN A 81 2.16 5.22 -7.97
CA GLN A 81 1.66 6.56 -8.23
C GLN A 81 1.10 7.21 -6.97
N HIS A 82 0.27 6.50 -6.22
CA HIS A 82 -0.32 7.00 -4.98
C HIS A 82 0.76 7.31 -3.92
N ARG A 83 1.80 6.47 -3.78
CA ARG A 83 2.96 6.79 -2.92
C ARG A 83 3.66 8.08 -3.31
N LYS A 84 3.76 8.40 -4.61
CA LYS A 84 4.35 9.69 -5.06
C LYS A 84 3.50 10.88 -4.66
N GLU A 85 2.17 10.75 -4.71
CA GLU A 85 1.24 11.78 -4.26
C GLU A 85 1.39 12.07 -2.76
N VAL A 86 1.45 11.01 -1.95
CA VAL A 86 1.72 11.11 -0.49
C VAL A 86 3.07 11.79 -0.23
N LEU A 87 4.14 11.37 -0.90
CA LEU A 87 5.46 12.00 -0.78
C LEU A 87 5.46 13.48 -1.19
N SER A 88 4.73 13.82 -2.25
CA SER A 88 4.57 15.21 -2.68
C SER A 88 3.86 16.06 -1.62
N ARG A 89 2.80 15.52 -0.99
CA ARG A 89 2.11 16.20 0.11
C ARG A 89 3.04 16.40 1.31
N ILE A 90 3.82 15.40 1.70
CA ILE A 90 4.82 15.51 2.77
C ILE A 90 5.81 16.64 2.48
N GLN A 91 6.35 16.70 1.26
CA GLN A 91 7.29 17.74 0.85
C GLN A 91 6.64 19.13 0.86
N HIS A 92 5.40 19.23 0.40
CA HIS A 92 4.63 20.47 0.45
C HIS A 92 4.42 20.94 1.90
N LEU A 93 3.92 20.09 2.80
CA LEU A 93 3.70 20.45 4.20
C LEU A 93 5.00 20.86 4.91
N LYS A 94 6.12 20.17 4.62
CA LYS A 94 7.45 20.54 5.14
C LYS A 94 7.91 21.91 4.64
N SER A 95 7.63 22.26 3.38
CA SER A 95 8.07 23.53 2.80
C SER A 95 7.33 24.75 3.37
N LEU A 96 6.13 24.55 3.94
CA LEU A 96 5.35 25.60 4.58
C LEU A 96 5.94 26.09 5.90
N ASN A 97 6.85 25.33 6.52
CA ASN A 97 7.54 25.69 7.77
C ASN A 97 6.57 26.16 8.88
N GLY A 98 5.48 25.42 9.07
CA GLY A 98 4.44 25.71 10.07
C GLY A 98 3.36 26.70 9.62
N LYS A 99 3.42 27.23 8.39
CA LYS A 99 2.32 27.98 7.80
C LYS A 99 1.18 27.02 7.39
N PRO A 100 -0.09 27.49 7.41
CA PRO A 100 -1.21 26.70 6.93
C PRO A 100 -1.08 26.40 5.44
N ALA A 101 -1.49 25.20 5.03
CA ALA A 101 -1.55 24.83 3.62
C ALA A 101 -2.65 25.61 2.90
N THR A 102 -2.33 26.18 1.75
CA THR A 102 -3.31 26.87 0.89
C THR A 102 -3.90 25.95 -0.18
N ILE A 103 -3.22 24.84 -0.47
CA ILE A 103 -3.68 23.82 -1.42
C ILE A 103 -4.39 22.72 -0.61
N PRO A 104 -5.67 22.44 -0.90
CA PRO A 104 -6.39 21.31 -0.31
C PRO A 104 -5.66 19.99 -0.54
N VAL A 105 -5.80 19.04 0.37
CA VAL A 105 -5.14 17.74 0.24
C VAL A 105 -5.68 16.96 -0.96
N GLU A 106 -6.97 17.09 -1.25
CA GLU A 106 -7.69 16.41 -2.32
C GLU A 106 -7.18 16.81 -3.71
N ASP A 107 -6.50 17.95 -3.82
CA ASP A 107 -5.87 18.40 -5.06
C ASP A 107 -4.51 17.72 -5.31
N GLN A 108 -3.92 17.11 -4.28
CA GLN A 108 -2.58 16.50 -4.33
C GLN A 108 -2.61 14.98 -4.14
N ILE A 109 -3.54 14.45 -3.35
CA ILE A 109 -3.73 13.02 -3.12
C ILE A 109 -5.08 12.62 -3.69
N LYS A 110 -5.08 11.69 -4.65
CA LYS A 110 -6.31 11.21 -5.28
C LYS A 110 -6.66 9.83 -4.75
N ALA A 111 -7.97 9.60 -4.56
CA ALA A 111 -8.47 8.27 -4.25
C ALA A 111 -8.05 7.29 -5.35
N VAL A 112 -7.44 6.18 -4.95
CA VAL A 112 -6.96 5.14 -5.86
C VAL A 112 -7.92 3.95 -5.83
N GLN A 113 -8.32 3.47 -7.01
CA GLN A 113 -9.12 2.24 -7.14
C GLN A 113 -8.21 1.07 -7.48
N LEU A 114 -8.07 0.16 -6.51
CA LEU A 114 -7.31 -1.08 -6.66
C LEU A 114 -8.24 -2.23 -7.06
N GLY A 115 -7.70 -3.20 -7.80
CA GLY A 115 -8.38 -4.42 -8.24
C GLY A 115 -8.14 -5.64 -7.34
N MET A 116 -7.27 -5.50 -6.33
CA MET A 116 -6.93 -6.52 -5.33
C MET A 116 -8.19 -7.16 -4.73
N ALA A 117 -8.30 -8.48 -4.84
CA ALA A 117 -9.41 -9.32 -4.37
C ALA A 117 -8.90 -10.53 -3.59
#